data_AF-A0A842MSS3-F1
#
_entry.id   AF-A0A842MSS3-F1
#
_cell.length_a   1.000
_cell.length_b   1.000
_cell.length_c   1.000
_cell.angle_alpha   90.00
_cell.angle_beta   90.00
_cell.angle_gamma   90.00
#
_symmetry.space_group_name_H-M   'P 1'
#
loop_
_entity.id
_entity.type
_entity.pdbx_description
1 polymer ?
#
loop_
_entity_poly.entity_id
_entity_poly.type
_entity_poly.pdbx_seq_one_letter_code
_entity_poly.pdbx_strand_id
1 'polypeptide(L)'
;MKVSPKEVALVAIFAALSWIASKFVPGIPIIGAEGSTISWDASLAPIYGIILGPYLGFAAALIGGLVAAGSLFTVLTSFCTGISAFVAGMLTDKSKKPYGWIVAAAVIALLLAGWYATDVGRTAPFYPLLHFAGLVIAISTGGWIADKVTEGKSEEMSKLTVKLDARYIALGIVLLFAGFVVYVRHGALVNALGGAELASATLSFTAYALLIAGALSAIYGVFSWIKPGFVTAIALACYAGIIADHMLGNLIFLGMIDVVVPALKDAPSDVIAGIFMSVLPISAVERTLFTAIATIIAVALLPTLRRAGIIYRKSQ
;
A
#
# COMPACT_ATOMS: atom_id res chain seq x y z
N MET A 1 -15.54 -10.91 21.78
CA MET A 1 -16.27 -10.20 20.69
C MET A 1 -17.43 -11.09 20.29
N LYS A 2 -18.69 -10.64 20.36
CA LYS A 2 -19.82 -11.40 19.83
C LYS A 2 -19.95 -11.06 18.34
N VAL A 3 -19.62 -12.00 17.45
CA VAL A 3 -19.76 -11.84 16.00
C VAL A 3 -21.17 -12.27 15.59
N SER A 4 -21.88 -11.42 14.85
CA SER A 4 -23.22 -11.70 14.35
C SER A 4 -23.18 -12.57 13.09
N PRO A 5 -24.26 -13.33 12.79
CA PRO A 5 -24.35 -14.09 11.54
C PRO A 5 -24.12 -13.24 10.28
N LYS A 6 -24.57 -11.97 10.31
CA LYS A 6 -24.37 -11.00 9.23
C LYS A 6 -22.89 -10.67 9.03
N GLU A 7 -22.14 -10.47 10.12
CA GLU A 7 -20.69 -10.22 10.05
C GLU A 7 -19.93 -11.45 9.54
N VAL A 8 -20.33 -12.66 9.95
CA VAL A 8 -19.75 -13.91 9.41
C VAL A 8 -20.00 -14.02 7.90
N ALA A 9 -21.23 -13.75 7.45
CA ALA A 9 -21.55 -13.78 6.02
C ALA A 9 -20.74 -12.75 5.23
N LEU A 10 -20.57 -11.54 5.75
CA LEU A 10 -19.73 -10.51 5.11
C LEU A 10 -18.26 -10.94 5.05
N VAL A 11 -17.69 -11.45 6.14
CA VAL A 11 -16.32 -11.98 6.13
C VAL A 11 -16.16 -13.07 5.08
N ALA A 12 -17.11 -13.99 4.96
CA ALA A 12 -17.08 -15.04 3.95
C ALA A 12 -17.15 -14.49 2.51
N ILE A 13 -18.01 -13.51 2.24
CA ILE A 13 -18.11 -12.86 0.91
C ILE A 13 -16.81 -12.15 0.53
N PHE A 14 -16.24 -11.37 1.46
CA PHE A 14 -15.00 -10.64 1.20
C PHE A 14 -13.77 -11.57 1.11
N ALA A 15 -13.74 -12.66 1.89
CA ALA A 15 -12.73 -13.70 1.75
C ALA A 15 -12.81 -14.41 0.39
N ALA A 16 -14.02 -14.71 -0.08
CA ALA A 16 -14.23 -15.28 -1.41
C ALA A 16 -13.77 -14.30 -2.52
N LEU A 17 -14.04 -13.00 -2.37
CA LEU A 17 -13.56 -11.98 -3.29
C LEU A 17 -12.02 -11.93 -3.32
N SER A 18 -11.36 -11.98 -2.16
CA SER A 18 -9.89 -12.01 -2.05
C SER A 18 -9.30 -13.25 -2.72
N TRP A 19 -9.91 -14.41 -2.52
CA TRP A 19 -9.52 -15.64 -3.20
C TRP A 19 -9.68 -15.54 -4.73
N ILE A 20 -10.81 -15.01 -5.21
CA ILE A 20 -11.06 -14.82 -6.64
C ILE A 20 -10.01 -13.88 -7.25
N ALA A 21 -9.79 -12.73 -6.61
CA ALA A 21 -8.80 -11.76 -7.04
C ALA A 21 -7.39 -12.38 -7.11
N SER A 22 -7.06 -13.25 -6.16
CA SER A 22 -5.76 -13.92 -6.11
C SER A 22 -5.58 -15.05 -7.12
N LYS A 23 -6.65 -15.74 -7.54
CA LYS A 23 -6.57 -16.90 -8.43
C LYS A 23 -6.88 -16.62 -9.89
N PHE A 24 -7.76 -15.68 -10.16
CA PHE A 24 -8.29 -15.47 -11.52
C PHE A 24 -7.85 -14.16 -12.17
N VAL A 25 -7.28 -13.22 -11.40
CA VAL A 25 -6.75 -11.97 -11.97
C VAL A 25 -5.24 -12.12 -12.17
N PRO A 26 -4.72 -11.98 -13.41
CA PRO A 26 -3.29 -12.17 -13.69
C PRO A 26 -2.41 -11.23 -12.86
N GLY A 27 -1.59 -11.76 -11.96
CA GLY A 27 -0.69 -10.98 -11.11
C GLY A 27 0.50 -10.36 -11.86
N ILE A 28 1.24 -9.49 -11.18
CA ILE A 28 2.47 -8.87 -11.70
C ILE A 28 3.67 -9.75 -11.30
N PRO A 29 4.52 -10.22 -12.22
CA PRO A 29 5.70 -11.02 -11.86
C PRO A 29 6.62 -10.34 -10.84
N ILE A 30 7.08 -11.08 -9.84
CA ILE A 30 8.06 -10.58 -8.86
C ILE A 30 9.46 -10.63 -9.49
N ILE A 31 10.12 -9.48 -9.57
CA ILE A 31 11.50 -9.40 -10.04
C ILE A 31 12.39 -10.15 -9.03
N GLY A 32 13.12 -11.14 -9.52
CA GLY A 32 14.03 -11.96 -8.72
C GLY A 32 13.41 -13.23 -8.12
N ALA A 33 12.09 -13.46 -8.22
CA ALA A 33 11.44 -14.67 -7.74
C ALA A 33 10.65 -15.37 -8.87
N GLU A 34 11.32 -16.32 -9.55
CA GLU A 34 10.75 -17.03 -10.69
C GLU A 34 9.45 -17.76 -10.32
N GLY A 35 8.44 -17.67 -11.18
CA GLY A 35 7.12 -18.27 -10.97
C GLY A 35 6.25 -17.59 -9.89
N SER A 36 6.73 -16.52 -9.25
CA SER A 36 5.97 -15.78 -8.23
C SER A 36 5.40 -14.48 -8.79
N THR A 37 4.16 -14.17 -8.41
CA THR A 37 3.46 -12.95 -8.83
C THR A 37 2.86 -12.22 -7.65
N ILE A 38 2.91 -10.89 -7.69
CA ILE A 38 2.16 -9.99 -6.81
C ILE A 38 0.68 -10.09 -7.21
N SER A 39 -0.14 -10.56 -6.26
CA SER A 39 -1.59 -10.67 -6.44
C SER A 39 -2.23 -9.29 -6.52
N TRP A 40 -3.24 -9.15 -7.40
CA TRP A 40 -4.09 -7.96 -7.44
C TRP A 40 -4.90 -7.76 -6.16
N ASP A 41 -5.09 -8.81 -5.37
CA ASP A 41 -5.76 -8.72 -4.06
C ASP A 41 -5.05 -7.74 -3.11
N ALA A 42 -3.75 -7.50 -3.27
CA ALA A 42 -3.01 -6.48 -2.52
C ALA A 42 -3.62 -5.07 -2.67
N SER A 43 -4.25 -4.77 -3.82
CA SER A 43 -4.97 -3.51 -4.04
C SER A 43 -6.37 -3.48 -3.41
N LEU A 44 -6.99 -4.65 -3.18
CA LEU A 44 -8.33 -4.76 -2.61
C LEU A 44 -8.32 -4.90 -1.08
N ALA A 45 -7.27 -5.49 -0.52
CA ALA A 45 -7.08 -5.71 0.90
C ALA A 45 -7.40 -4.51 1.81
N PRO A 46 -6.93 -3.27 1.55
CA PRO A 46 -7.27 -2.14 2.42
C PRO A 46 -8.77 -1.83 2.44
N ILE A 47 -9.49 -2.12 1.35
CA ILE A 47 -10.94 -1.90 1.23
C ILE A 47 -11.69 -2.78 2.23
N TYR A 48 -11.23 -4.02 2.44
CA TYR A 48 -11.85 -4.97 3.37
C TYR A 48 -11.81 -4.41 4.80
N GLY A 49 -10.67 -3.83 5.18
CA GLY A 49 -10.48 -3.12 6.45
C GLY A 49 -11.39 -1.90 6.62
N ILE A 50 -11.47 -1.06 5.58
CA ILE A 50 -12.30 0.15 5.59
C ILE A 50 -13.78 -0.19 5.76
N ILE A 51 -14.25 -1.25 5.10
CA ILE A 51 -15.66 -1.65 5.08
C ILE A 51 -16.05 -2.44 6.34
N LEU A 52 -15.30 -3.48 6.68
CA LEU A 52 -15.63 -4.41 7.76
C LEU A 52 -15.06 -3.99 9.12
N GLY A 53 -14.14 -3.02 9.13
CA GLY A 53 -13.35 -2.66 10.29
C GLY A 53 -12.06 -3.49 10.39
N PRO A 54 -11.15 -3.11 11.30
CA PRO A 54 -9.79 -3.65 11.33
C PRO A 54 -9.72 -5.17 11.50
N TYR A 55 -10.52 -5.73 12.43
CA TYR A 55 -10.43 -7.16 12.77
C TYR A 55 -11.15 -8.07 11.78
N LEU A 56 -12.38 -7.71 11.38
CA LEU A 56 -13.15 -8.50 10.42
C LEU A 56 -12.57 -8.36 9.01
N GLY A 57 -12.06 -7.18 8.66
CA GLY A 57 -11.33 -6.96 7.41
C GLY A 57 -10.03 -7.77 7.36
N PHE A 58 -9.23 -7.75 8.44
CA PHE A 58 -8.06 -8.61 8.58
C PHE A 58 -8.42 -10.09 8.39
N ALA A 59 -9.47 -10.57 9.07
CA ALA A 59 -9.91 -11.96 8.96
C ALA A 59 -10.34 -12.32 7.53
N ALA A 60 -11.11 -11.46 6.85
CA ALA A 60 -11.54 -11.70 5.48
C ALA A 60 -10.35 -11.79 4.51
N ALA A 61 -9.41 -10.84 4.60
CA ALA A 61 -8.21 -10.80 3.77
C ALA A 61 -7.31 -12.04 4.01
N LEU A 62 -7.08 -12.37 5.28
CA LEU A 62 -6.24 -13.50 5.66
C LEU A 62 -6.86 -14.82 5.22
N ILE A 63 -8.16 -15.04 5.45
CA ILE A 63 -8.84 -16.28 5.04
C ILE A 63 -8.79 -16.42 3.51
N GLY A 64 -9.10 -15.37 2.76
CA GLY A 64 -9.02 -15.40 1.30
C GLY A 64 -7.63 -15.74 0.79
N GLY A 65 -6.59 -15.11 1.36
CA GLY A 65 -5.19 -15.40 1.06
C GLY A 65 -4.77 -16.82 1.44
N LEU A 66 -5.17 -17.32 2.61
CA LEU A 66 -4.86 -18.68 3.06
C LEU A 66 -5.51 -19.75 2.19
N VAL A 67 -6.76 -19.55 1.77
CA VAL A 67 -7.44 -20.47 0.84
C VAL A 67 -6.79 -20.42 -0.55
N ALA A 68 -6.20 -19.28 -0.93
CA ALA A 68 -5.46 -19.15 -2.18
C ALA A 68 -4.02 -19.67 -2.10
N ALA A 69 -3.48 -19.92 -0.91
CA ALA A 69 -2.08 -20.29 -0.73
C ALA A 69 -1.80 -21.71 -1.27
N GLY A 70 -0.65 -21.88 -1.90
CA GLY A 70 -0.18 -23.17 -2.43
C GLY A 70 1.23 -23.56 -1.97
N SER A 71 1.92 -22.68 -1.23
CA SER A 71 3.27 -22.87 -0.69
C SER A 71 3.41 -22.14 0.64
N LEU A 72 4.44 -22.50 1.42
CA LEU A 72 4.75 -21.80 2.68
C LEU A 72 4.94 -20.29 2.48
N PHE A 73 5.61 -19.88 1.40
CA PHE A 73 5.76 -18.47 1.07
C PHE A 73 4.39 -17.78 0.90
N THR A 74 3.49 -18.38 0.10
CA THR A 74 2.14 -17.81 -0.11
C THR A 74 1.26 -17.84 1.15
N VAL A 75 1.48 -18.81 2.06
CA VAL A 75 0.83 -18.85 3.38
C VAL A 75 1.31 -17.67 4.22
N LEU A 76 2.62 -17.42 4.29
CA LEU A 76 3.16 -16.29 5.05
C LEU A 76 2.72 -14.95 4.43
N THR A 77 2.76 -14.81 3.11
CA THR A 77 2.36 -13.56 2.45
C THR A 77 0.85 -13.31 2.52
N SER A 78 0.01 -14.31 2.85
CA SER A 78 -1.42 -14.06 3.15
C SER A 78 -1.64 -13.13 4.36
N PHE A 79 -0.66 -13.05 5.27
CA PHE A 79 -0.69 -12.07 6.36
C PHE A 79 -0.47 -10.64 5.88
N CYS A 80 0.12 -10.43 4.69
CA CYS A 80 0.34 -9.10 4.13
C CYS A 80 -0.99 -8.42 3.79
N THR A 81 -1.91 -9.12 3.12
CA THR A 81 -3.26 -8.60 2.85
C THR A 81 -4.06 -8.43 4.14
N GLY A 82 -3.89 -9.35 5.10
CA GLY A 82 -4.38 -9.19 6.47
C GLY A 82 -3.97 -7.86 7.09
N ILE A 83 -2.65 -7.60 7.17
CA ILE A 83 -2.09 -6.37 7.75
C ILE A 83 -2.53 -5.12 6.96
N SER A 84 -2.64 -5.21 5.64
CA SER A 84 -3.19 -4.13 4.81
C SER A 84 -4.58 -3.71 5.27
N ALA A 85 -5.49 -4.70 5.40
CA ALA A 85 -6.85 -4.50 5.87
C ALA A 85 -6.87 -3.99 7.32
N PHE A 86 -6.01 -4.53 8.18
CA PHE A 86 -5.91 -4.09 9.57
C PHE A 86 -5.51 -2.61 9.69
N VAL A 87 -4.45 -2.20 9.00
CA VAL A 87 -3.93 -0.82 9.05
C VAL A 87 -4.95 0.17 8.48
N ALA A 88 -5.52 -0.11 7.31
CA ALA A 88 -6.54 0.75 6.71
C ALA A 88 -7.82 0.79 7.56
N GLY A 89 -8.22 -0.35 8.13
CA GLY A 89 -9.34 -0.45 9.06
C GLY A 89 -9.10 0.37 10.33
N MET A 90 -7.90 0.29 10.92
CA MET A 90 -7.52 1.06 12.10
C MET A 90 -7.53 2.57 11.83
N LEU A 91 -6.98 3.02 10.70
CA LEU A 91 -6.96 4.46 10.34
C LEU A 91 -8.34 5.04 10.12
N THR A 92 -9.29 4.21 9.67
CA THR A 92 -10.66 4.66 9.45
C THR A 92 -11.57 4.44 10.65
N ASP A 93 -11.18 3.62 11.63
CA ASP A 93 -12.03 3.28 12.77
C ASP A 93 -12.02 4.37 13.85
N LYS A 94 -13.22 4.74 14.30
CA LYS A 94 -13.45 5.72 15.38
C LYS A 94 -13.81 5.02 16.70
N SER A 95 -13.92 3.70 16.71
CA SER A 95 -14.76 2.97 17.66
C SER A 95 -14.17 2.70 19.05
N LYS A 96 -12.91 3.08 19.38
CA LYS A 96 -12.36 3.09 20.75
C LYS A 96 -10.94 3.70 20.83
N LYS A 97 -10.53 4.08 22.05
CA LYS A 97 -9.12 4.36 22.40
C LYS A 97 -8.35 3.04 22.68
N PRO A 98 -7.04 2.94 22.39
CA PRO A 98 -6.19 3.96 21.75
C PRO A 98 -6.69 4.25 20.33
N TYR A 99 -6.51 5.50 19.90
CA TYR A 99 -7.00 5.92 18.59
C TYR A 99 -6.36 5.04 17.51
N GLY A 100 -7.16 4.56 16.56
CA GLY A 100 -6.71 3.58 15.57
C GLY A 100 -5.49 4.03 14.76
N TRP A 101 -5.31 5.34 14.55
CA TRP A 101 -4.09 5.88 13.93
C TRP A 101 -2.80 5.59 14.71
N ILE A 102 -2.85 5.53 16.06
CA ILE A 102 -1.70 5.18 16.90
C ILE A 102 -1.33 3.72 16.65
N VAL A 103 -2.33 2.84 16.60
CA VAL A 103 -2.11 1.41 16.35
C VAL A 103 -1.58 1.19 14.93
N ALA A 104 -2.15 1.87 13.93
CA ALA A 104 -1.65 1.83 12.57
C ALA A 104 -0.21 2.34 12.45
N ALA A 105 0.10 3.49 13.07
CA ALA A 105 1.46 4.04 13.10
C ALA A 105 2.44 3.08 13.80
N ALA A 106 2.03 2.46 14.92
CA ALA A 106 2.84 1.49 15.64
C ALA A 106 3.14 0.25 14.77
N VAL A 107 2.16 -0.28 14.05
CA VAL A 107 2.37 -1.40 13.12
C VAL A 107 3.36 -1.02 12.02
N ILE A 108 3.18 0.12 11.36
CA ILE A 108 4.09 0.56 10.29
C ILE A 108 5.50 0.81 10.87
N ALA A 109 5.61 1.41 12.05
CA ALA A 109 6.89 1.63 12.73
C ALA A 109 7.59 0.31 13.11
N LEU A 110 6.84 -0.70 13.56
CA LEU A 110 7.39 -2.03 13.85
C LEU A 110 7.89 -2.72 12.58
N LEU A 111 7.17 -2.60 11.46
CA LEU A 111 7.61 -3.14 10.17
C LEU A 111 8.87 -2.43 9.67
N LEU A 112 8.95 -1.11 9.83
CA LEU A 112 10.15 -0.33 9.54
C LEU A 112 11.33 -0.73 10.43
N ALA A 113 11.10 -0.90 11.73
CA ALA A 113 12.12 -1.39 12.66
C ALA A 113 12.59 -2.80 12.27
N GLY A 114 11.68 -3.66 11.84
CA GLY A 114 11.99 -4.99 11.29
C GLY A 114 12.93 -4.90 10.08
N TRP A 115 12.71 -3.95 9.17
CA TRP A 115 13.61 -3.75 8.02
C TRP A 115 15.01 -3.39 8.48
N TYR A 116 15.16 -2.39 9.34
CA TYR A 116 16.45 -1.94 9.86
C TYR A 116 17.12 -2.92 10.83
N ALA A 117 16.38 -3.88 11.36
CA ALA A 117 16.95 -4.98 12.13
C ALA A 117 17.72 -5.99 11.25
N THR A 118 17.44 -6.04 9.94
CA THR A 118 18.17 -6.90 8.99
C THR A 118 19.47 -6.25 8.49
N ASP A 119 20.45 -7.07 8.09
CA ASP A 119 21.67 -6.57 7.43
C ASP A 119 21.34 -5.89 6.10
N VAL A 120 20.45 -6.47 5.30
CA VAL A 120 20.01 -5.90 4.02
C VAL A 120 19.40 -4.52 4.23
N GLY A 121 18.54 -4.35 5.23
CA GLY A 121 17.90 -3.07 5.49
C GLY A 121 18.83 -1.98 6.02
N ARG A 122 19.90 -2.36 6.74
CA ARG A 122 20.99 -1.44 7.08
C ARG A 122 21.80 -1.02 5.86
N THR A 123 22.02 -1.94 4.92
CA THR A 123 22.76 -1.67 3.67
C THR A 123 21.91 -0.87 2.65
N ALA A 124 20.59 -1.02 2.65
CA ALA A 124 19.64 -0.27 1.83
C ALA A 124 18.74 0.67 2.68
N PRO A 125 19.30 1.74 3.29
CA PRO A 125 18.57 2.55 4.24
C PRO A 125 17.47 3.42 3.60
N PHE A 126 17.52 3.65 2.29
CA PHE A 126 16.55 4.46 1.56
C PHE A 126 15.45 3.65 0.87
N TYR A 127 15.56 2.31 0.84
CA TYR A 127 14.50 1.46 0.30
C TYR A 127 13.12 1.71 0.93
N PRO A 128 12.98 1.85 2.26
CA PRO A 128 11.67 2.02 2.89
C PRO A 128 11.12 3.46 2.82
N LEU A 129 11.56 4.29 1.87
CA LEU A 129 11.13 5.69 1.76
C LEU A 129 9.61 5.85 1.58
N LEU A 130 8.99 4.98 0.76
CA LEU A 130 7.53 4.94 0.57
C LEU A 130 6.81 4.57 1.87
N HIS A 131 7.42 3.71 2.68
CA HIS A 131 6.87 3.24 3.94
C HIS A 131 6.94 4.30 5.03
N PHE A 132 8.03 5.08 5.07
CA PHE A 132 8.10 6.28 5.90
C PHE A 132 6.99 7.28 5.55
N ALA A 133 6.67 7.48 4.27
CA ALA A 133 5.55 8.33 3.91
C ALA A 133 4.24 7.82 4.51
N GLY A 134 4.02 6.50 4.55
CA GLY A 134 2.85 5.90 5.20
C GLY A 134 2.82 6.12 6.72
N LEU A 135 3.98 6.03 7.38
CA LEU A 135 4.10 6.34 8.81
C LEU A 135 3.80 7.83 9.08
N VAL A 136 4.38 8.73 8.28
CA VAL A 136 4.14 10.18 8.38
C VAL A 136 2.67 10.48 8.17
N ILE A 137 2.01 9.85 7.20
CA ILE A 137 0.56 9.98 6.98
C ILE A 137 -0.21 9.57 8.24
N ALA A 138 0.07 8.40 8.81
CA ALA A 138 -0.63 7.91 9.99
C ALA A 138 -0.49 8.86 11.20
N ILE A 139 0.72 9.39 11.44
CA ILE A 139 0.99 10.29 12.56
C ILE A 139 0.42 11.70 12.31
N SER A 140 0.69 12.28 11.14
CA SER A 140 0.32 13.68 10.83
C SER A 140 -1.19 13.89 10.67
N THR A 141 -1.91 12.87 10.19
CA THR A 141 -3.37 12.96 10.06
C THR A 141 -4.09 12.67 11.38
N GLY A 142 -3.50 11.86 12.27
CA GLY A 142 -4.11 11.52 13.55
C GLY A 142 -5.53 10.96 13.38
N GLY A 143 -6.49 11.51 14.11
CA GLY A 143 -7.92 11.12 14.02
C GLY A 143 -8.64 11.58 12.74
N TRP A 144 -8.01 12.45 11.94
CA TRP A 144 -8.67 13.12 10.81
C TRP A 144 -9.23 12.15 9.76
N ILE A 145 -8.50 11.06 9.45
CA ILE A 145 -8.95 10.05 8.48
C ILE A 145 -10.27 9.42 8.95
N ALA A 146 -10.32 8.96 10.20
CA ALA A 146 -11.51 8.35 10.79
C ALA A 146 -12.69 9.34 10.86
N ASP A 147 -12.41 10.61 11.17
CA ASP A 147 -13.41 11.67 11.19
C ASP A 147 -14.03 11.88 9.82
N LYS A 148 -13.22 12.06 8.76
CA LYS A 148 -13.72 12.25 7.40
C LYS A 148 -14.46 11.03 6.83
N VAL A 149 -14.01 9.82 7.15
CA VAL A 149 -14.71 8.59 6.74
C VAL A 149 -16.05 8.42 7.46
N THR A 150 -16.20 8.98 8.67
CA THR A 150 -17.44 8.93 9.45
C THR A 150 -18.41 10.06 9.06
N GLU A 151 -17.90 11.28 8.87
CA GLU A 151 -18.64 12.46 8.41
C GLU A 151 -19.23 12.28 7.01
N GLY A 152 -18.59 11.49 6.15
CA GLY A 152 -19.11 11.11 4.81
C GLY A 152 -20.44 10.34 4.82
N LYS A 153 -21.14 10.23 5.96
CA LYS A 153 -22.56 9.84 6.05
C LYS A 153 -23.53 10.93 5.55
N SER A 154 -23.12 12.20 5.46
CA SER A 154 -24.05 13.33 5.23
C SER A 154 -23.89 14.11 3.93
N GLU A 155 -22.86 13.90 3.10
CA GLU A 155 -22.75 14.61 1.82
C GLU A 155 -23.55 13.88 0.74
N GLU A 156 -24.62 14.55 0.29
CA GLU A 156 -25.36 14.19 -0.91
C GLU A 156 -24.38 14.00 -2.07
N MET A 157 -24.50 12.86 -2.74
CA MET A 157 -23.82 12.53 -3.99
C MET A 157 -24.47 13.26 -5.17
N SER A 158 -24.88 14.51 -4.92
CA SER A 158 -25.63 15.39 -5.79
C SER A 158 -24.62 16.15 -6.64
N LYS A 159 -24.37 15.59 -7.84
CA LYS A 159 -23.53 16.13 -8.92
C LYS A 159 -22.01 16.05 -8.69
N LEU A 160 -21.48 14.82 -8.62
CA LEU A 160 -20.07 14.55 -8.91
C LEU A 160 -19.83 14.83 -10.41
N THR A 161 -19.27 16.00 -10.75
CA THR A 161 -18.69 16.21 -12.09
C THR A 161 -17.21 15.83 -12.03
N VAL A 162 -16.85 14.73 -12.70
CA VAL A 162 -15.45 14.32 -12.88
C VAL A 162 -14.71 15.42 -13.62
N LYS A 163 -13.75 16.07 -12.96
CA LYS A 163 -12.87 17.10 -13.56
C LYS A 163 -11.41 16.74 -13.30
N LEU A 164 -10.89 15.77 -14.03
CA LEU A 164 -9.46 15.44 -13.97
C LEU A 164 -8.64 16.73 -14.16
N ASP A 165 -7.72 17.02 -13.25
CA ASP A 165 -6.76 18.11 -13.49
C ASP A 165 -5.60 17.53 -14.28
N ALA A 166 -5.80 17.52 -15.60
CA ALA A 166 -4.84 17.01 -16.57
C ALA A 166 -3.44 17.61 -16.41
N ARG A 167 -3.31 18.81 -15.81
CA ARG A 167 -2.01 19.44 -15.54
C ARG A 167 -1.24 18.68 -14.47
N TYR A 168 -1.90 18.29 -13.38
CA TYR A 168 -1.27 17.51 -12.31
C TYR A 168 -1.06 16.05 -12.70
N ILE A 169 -1.96 15.48 -13.51
CA ILE A 169 -1.75 14.15 -14.10
C ILE A 169 -0.52 14.18 -15.02
N ALA A 170 -0.46 15.14 -15.95
CA ALA A 170 0.67 15.29 -16.86
C ALA A 170 1.97 15.59 -16.10
N LEU A 171 1.94 16.48 -15.12
CA LEU A 171 3.08 16.73 -14.23
C LEU A 171 3.51 15.45 -13.52
N GLY A 172 2.55 14.70 -12.99
CA GLY A 172 2.81 13.42 -12.33
C GLY A 172 3.51 12.42 -13.24
N ILE A 173 2.98 12.23 -14.46
CA ILE A 173 3.57 11.36 -15.48
C ILE A 173 4.97 11.84 -15.88
N VAL A 174 5.15 13.15 -16.10
CA VAL A 174 6.45 13.74 -16.47
C VAL A 174 7.47 13.53 -15.36
N LEU A 175 7.11 13.80 -14.10
CA LEU A 175 8.01 13.60 -12.95
C LEU A 175 8.32 12.12 -12.71
N LEU A 176 7.33 11.23 -12.88
CA LEU A 176 7.55 9.78 -12.81
C LEU A 176 8.53 9.32 -13.91
N PHE A 177 8.31 9.78 -15.15
CA PHE A 177 9.17 9.45 -16.27
C PHE A 177 10.58 10.03 -16.09
N ALA A 178 10.70 11.30 -15.67
CA ALA A 178 11.98 11.94 -15.40
C ALA A 178 12.74 11.23 -14.28
N GLY A 179 12.06 10.93 -13.16
CA GLY A 179 12.62 10.16 -12.06
C GLY A 179 13.08 8.77 -12.50
N PHE A 180 12.28 8.08 -13.31
CA PHE A 180 12.65 6.79 -13.90
C PHE A 180 13.84 6.88 -14.85
N VAL A 181 13.95 7.92 -15.68
CA VAL A 181 15.09 8.13 -16.57
C VAL A 181 16.36 8.43 -15.77
N VAL A 182 16.30 9.33 -14.79
CA VAL A 182 17.44 9.63 -13.90
C VAL A 182 17.93 8.35 -13.22
N TYR A 183 16.98 7.50 -12.83
CA TYR A 183 17.25 6.22 -12.21
C TYR A 183 17.91 5.21 -13.17
N VAL A 184 17.31 4.92 -14.32
CA VAL A 184 17.81 3.92 -15.27
C VAL A 184 19.13 4.36 -15.92
N ARG A 185 19.32 5.67 -16.10
CA ARG A 185 20.54 6.25 -16.67
C ARG A 185 21.53 6.71 -15.60
N HIS A 186 21.33 6.34 -14.33
CA HIS A 186 22.11 6.86 -13.20
C HIS A 186 23.61 6.80 -13.45
N GLY A 187 24.17 5.63 -13.80
CA GLY A 187 25.61 5.50 -14.05
C GLY A 187 26.12 6.35 -15.21
N ALA A 188 25.36 6.45 -16.31
CA ALA A 188 25.72 7.31 -17.45
C ALA A 188 25.68 8.80 -17.08
N LEU A 189 24.70 9.21 -16.26
CA LEU A 189 24.56 10.57 -15.76
C LEU A 189 25.67 10.91 -14.74
N VAL A 190 25.99 10.00 -13.82
CA VAL A 190 27.11 10.16 -12.88
C VAL A 190 28.43 10.34 -13.63
N ASN A 191 28.68 9.49 -14.64
CA ASN A 191 29.88 9.61 -15.47
C ASN A 191 29.92 10.93 -16.25
N ALA A 192 28.79 11.35 -16.82
CA ALA A 192 28.67 12.64 -17.50
C ALA A 192 28.90 13.84 -16.57
N LEU A 193 28.61 13.69 -15.28
CA LEU A 193 28.84 14.70 -14.24
C LEU A 193 30.21 14.58 -13.55
N GLY A 194 31.15 13.82 -14.13
CA GLY A 194 32.53 13.73 -13.64
C GLY A 194 32.75 12.66 -12.55
N GLY A 195 31.80 11.74 -12.36
CA GLY A 195 32.01 10.54 -11.53
C GLY A 195 32.10 10.78 -10.02
N ALA A 196 31.79 11.98 -9.54
CA ALA A 196 31.93 12.32 -8.13
C ALA A 196 30.86 11.62 -7.27
N GLU A 197 31.24 11.19 -6.06
CA GLU A 197 30.31 10.60 -5.07
C GLU A 197 29.12 11.54 -4.77
N LEU A 198 29.38 12.85 -4.69
CA LEU A 198 28.34 13.86 -4.48
C LEU A 198 27.31 13.87 -5.63
N ALA A 199 27.75 13.68 -6.87
CA ALA A 199 26.86 13.61 -8.04
C ALA A 199 26.00 12.35 -7.99
N SER A 200 26.58 11.20 -7.61
CA SER A 200 25.88 9.94 -7.41
C SER A 200 24.80 10.05 -6.33
N ALA A 201 25.14 10.61 -5.17
CA ALA A 201 24.20 10.82 -4.07
C ALA A 201 23.06 11.78 -4.46
N THR A 202 23.40 12.89 -5.11
CA THR A 202 22.40 13.90 -5.54
C THR A 202 21.45 13.34 -6.58
N LEU A 203 21.95 12.59 -7.57
CA LEU A 203 21.11 11.96 -8.61
C LEU A 203 20.17 10.91 -8.02
N SER A 204 20.63 10.10 -7.07
CA SER A 204 19.79 9.13 -6.37
C SER A 204 18.66 9.82 -5.62
N PHE A 205 18.97 10.85 -4.82
CA PHE A 205 17.95 11.61 -4.09
C PHE A 205 16.96 12.28 -5.04
N THR A 206 17.46 12.86 -6.13
CA THR A 206 16.64 13.51 -7.16
C THR A 206 15.71 12.52 -7.83
N ALA A 207 16.20 11.33 -8.21
CA ALA A 207 15.37 10.28 -8.81
C ALA A 207 14.21 9.91 -7.89
N TYR A 208 14.50 9.63 -6.61
CA TYR A 208 13.48 9.25 -5.65
C TYR A 208 12.49 10.38 -5.34
N ALA A 209 12.97 11.62 -5.23
CA ALA A 209 12.11 12.79 -5.03
C ALA A 209 11.17 13.00 -6.22
N LEU A 210 11.66 12.86 -7.45
CA LEU A 210 10.85 12.97 -8.66
C LEU A 210 9.80 11.85 -8.75
N LEU A 211 10.15 10.62 -8.40
CA LEU A 211 9.20 9.51 -8.38
C LEU A 211 8.08 9.73 -7.36
N ILE A 212 8.42 10.19 -6.15
CA ILE A 212 7.43 10.48 -5.11
C ILE A 212 6.55 11.68 -5.49
N ALA A 213 7.17 12.79 -5.91
CA ALA A 213 6.43 13.98 -6.32
C ALA A 213 5.54 13.69 -7.53
N GLY A 214 6.02 12.85 -8.46
CA GLY A 214 5.27 12.40 -9.62
C GLY A 214 4.07 11.55 -9.24
N ALA A 215 4.26 10.56 -8.36
CA ALA A 215 3.18 9.74 -7.83
C ALA A 215 2.11 10.59 -7.12
N LEU A 216 2.53 11.47 -6.21
CA LEU A 216 1.62 12.35 -5.47
C LEU A 216 0.88 13.33 -6.40
N SER A 217 1.56 13.87 -7.41
CA SER A 217 0.95 14.76 -8.41
C SER A 217 -0.06 14.02 -9.30
N ALA A 218 0.25 12.80 -9.74
CA ALA A 218 -0.66 11.97 -10.52
C ALA A 218 -1.93 11.62 -9.70
N ILE A 219 -1.76 11.18 -8.44
CA ILE A 219 -2.87 10.95 -7.51
C ILE A 219 -3.70 12.24 -7.38
N TYR A 220 -3.05 13.37 -7.09
CA TYR A 220 -3.76 14.64 -6.96
C TYR A 220 -4.52 15.00 -8.23
N GLY A 221 -3.93 14.88 -9.42
CA GLY A 221 -4.60 15.21 -10.67
C GLY A 221 -5.79 14.31 -11.00
N VAL A 222 -5.74 13.04 -10.62
CA VAL A 222 -6.86 12.10 -10.76
C VAL A 222 -7.97 12.42 -9.78
N PHE A 223 -7.66 12.93 -8.59
CA PHE A 223 -8.64 13.20 -7.52
C PHE A 223 -8.90 14.69 -7.24
N SER A 224 -8.37 15.60 -8.06
CA SER A 224 -8.39 17.06 -7.87
C SER A 224 -9.78 17.67 -7.92
N TRP A 225 -10.71 16.99 -8.60
CA TRP A 225 -12.12 17.36 -8.69
C TRP A 225 -12.96 16.95 -7.50
N ILE A 226 -12.35 16.26 -6.55
CA ILE A 226 -13.02 15.81 -5.34
C ILE A 226 -12.62 16.75 -4.20
N LYS A 227 -13.57 17.53 -3.68
CA LYS A 227 -13.38 18.28 -2.43
C LYS A 227 -13.80 17.41 -1.23
N PRO A 228 -13.03 17.42 -0.13
CA PRO A 228 -11.65 16.95 -0.16
C PRO A 228 -11.31 16.02 1.01
N GLY A 229 -12.20 15.85 1.99
CA GLY A 229 -11.91 15.11 3.22
C GLY A 229 -12.08 13.60 3.05
N PHE A 230 -13.27 13.17 2.59
CA PHE A 230 -13.61 11.75 2.53
C PHE A 230 -12.71 10.95 1.57
N VAL A 231 -12.61 11.38 0.31
CA VAL A 231 -11.82 10.62 -0.68
C VAL A 231 -10.33 10.67 -0.37
N THR A 232 -9.81 11.82 0.08
CA THR A 232 -8.41 11.90 0.55
C THR A 232 -8.20 10.98 1.75
N ALA A 233 -9.11 10.94 2.71
CA ALA A 233 -9.01 10.03 3.85
C ALA A 233 -9.02 8.56 3.40
N ILE A 234 -9.86 8.19 2.44
CA ILE A 234 -9.86 6.84 1.84
C ILE A 234 -8.53 6.56 1.13
N ALA A 235 -8.03 7.49 0.31
CA ALA A 235 -6.77 7.31 -0.41
C ALA A 235 -5.58 7.15 0.53
N LEU A 236 -5.51 7.97 1.58
CA LEU A 236 -4.46 7.90 2.60
C LEU A 236 -4.54 6.61 3.43
N ALA A 237 -5.75 6.16 3.78
CA ALA A 237 -5.95 4.88 4.46
C ALA A 237 -5.54 3.68 3.57
N CYS A 238 -5.92 3.71 2.28
CA CYS A 238 -5.53 2.70 1.30
C CYS A 238 -4.01 2.66 1.11
N TYR A 239 -3.37 3.82 0.94
CA TYR A 239 -1.93 3.93 0.81
C TYR A 239 -1.20 3.32 2.01
N ALA A 240 -1.62 3.69 3.23
CA ALA A 240 -1.03 3.18 4.47
C ALA A 240 -1.19 1.65 4.62
N GLY A 241 -2.34 1.09 4.21
CA GLY A 241 -2.53 -0.37 4.16
C GLY A 241 -1.58 -1.03 3.15
N ILE A 242 -1.53 -0.51 1.91
CA ILE A 242 -0.72 -1.06 0.82
C ILE A 242 0.78 -1.02 1.12
N ILE A 243 1.28 0.05 1.75
CA ILE A 243 2.69 0.10 2.15
C ILE A 243 2.97 -0.85 3.31
N ALA A 244 2.04 -1.03 4.26
CA ALA A 244 2.22 -2.01 5.34
C ALA A 244 2.26 -3.45 4.82
N ASP A 245 1.35 -3.80 3.90
CA ASP A 245 1.36 -5.05 3.11
C ASP A 245 2.74 -5.27 2.48
N HIS A 246 3.19 -4.29 1.69
CA HIS A 246 4.45 -4.36 0.96
C HIS A 246 5.65 -4.54 1.90
N MET A 247 5.70 -3.84 3.05
CA MET A 247 6.82 -4.01 3.98
C MET A 247 6.84 -5.40 4.61
N LEU A 248 5.69 -5.91 5.04
CA LEU A 248 5.63 -7.27 5.59
C LEU A 248 6.04 -8.29 4.54
N GLY A 249 5.63 -8.11 3.29
CA GLY A 249 6.08 -8.93 2.16
C GLY A 249 7.59 -8.92 1.99
N ASN A 250 8.24 -7.74 2.08
CA ASN A 250 9.70 -7.63 2.01
C ASN A 250 10.41 -8.38 3.15
N LEU A 251 9.88 -8.30 4.37
CA LEU A 251 10.45 -9.00 5.53
C LEU A 251 10.30 -10.52 5.40
N ILE A 252 9.13 -10.99 4.94
CA ILE A 252 8.89 -12.41 4.66
C ILE A 252 9.81 -12.89 3.54
N PHE A 253 9.94 -12.13 2.46
CA PHE A 253 10.85 -12.45 1.36
C PHE A 253 12.29 -12.58 1.83
N LEU A 254 12.79 -11.64 2.64
CA LEU A 254 14.13 -11.74 3.22
C LEU A 254 14.30 -12.95 4.14
N GLY A 255 13.30 -13.25 4.98
CA GLY A 255 13.32 -14.40 5.88
C GLY A 255 13.20 -15.76 5.17
N MET A 256 12.76 -15.77 3.91
CA MET A 256 12.52 -16.97 3.10
C MET A 256 13.35 -16.96 1.80
N ILE A 257 14.38 -16.12 1.72
CA ILE A 257 15.09 -15.86 0.45
C ILE A 257 15.77 -17.12 -0.09
N ASP A 258 16.24 -17.98 0.80
CA ASP A 258 16.86 -19.28 0.50
C ASP A 258 15.89 -20.29 -0.13
N VAL A 259 14.60 -20.17 0.19
CA VAL A 259 13.53 -21.01 -0.36
C VAL A 259 12.97 -20.41 -1.65
N VAL A 260 12.71 -19.11 -1.67
CA VAL A 260 12.05 -18.42 -2.78
C VAL A 260 13.01 -18.19 -3.94
N VAL A 261 14.28 -17.90 -3.64
CA VAL A 261 15.32 -17.65 -4.62
C VAL A 261 16.60 -18.36 -4.18
N PRO A 262 16.69 -19.70 -4.34
CA PRO A 262 17.84 -20.48 -3.85
C PRO A 262 19.20 -19.97 -4.35
N ALA A 263 19.24 -19.33 -5.52
CA ALA A 263 20.43 -18.70 -6.09
C ALA A 263 20.99 -17.53 -5.24
N LEU A 264 20.18 -16.96 -4.32
CA LEU A 264 20.56 -15.85 -3.45
C LEU A 264 20.83 -16.27 -1.99
N LYS A 265 20.78 -17.56 -1.67
CA LYS A 265 20.88 -18.07 -0.29
C LYS A 265 22.09 -17.53 0.49
N ASP A 266 23.24 -17.47 -0.17
CA ASP A 266 24.51 -17.01 0.42
C ASP A 266 25.00 -15.70 -0.23
N ALA A 267 24.10 -15.00 -0.94
CA ALA A 267 24.44 -13.72 -1.54
C ALA A 267 24.74 -12.69 -0.45
N PRO A 268 25.83 -11.91 -0.57
CA PRO A 268 26.14 -10.91 0.43
C PRO A 268 25.08 -9.79 0.45
N SER A 269 24.94 -9.14 1.60
CA SER A 269 23.81 -8.24 1.88
C SER A 269 23.77 -7.00 0.98
N ASP A 270 24.92 -6.60 0.43
CA ASP A 270 25.06 -5.53 -0.58
C ASP A 270 24.44 -5.91 -1.93
N VAL A 271 24.57 -7.17 -2.35
CA VAL A 271 23.92 -7.69 -3.58
C VAL A 271 22.41 -7.68 -3.41
N ILE A 272 21.90 -8.22 -2.30
CA ILE A 272 20.46 -8.27 -2.03
C ILE A 272 19.90 -6.84 -1.86
N ALA A 273 20.59 -5.99 -1.11
CA ALA A 273 20.26 -4.57 -0.96
C ALA A 273 20.23 -3.85 -2.31
N GLY A 274 21.18 -4.15 -3.19
CA GLY A 274 21.23 -3.66 -4.57
C GLY A 274 19.96 -4.03 -5.35
N ILE A 275 19.45 -5.26 -5.22
CA ILE A 275 18.19 -5.68 -5.86
C ILE A 275 17.01 -4.86 -5.33
N PHE A 276 16.88 -4.69 -4.02
CA PHE A 276 15.81 -3.88 -3.43
C PHE A 276 15.86 -2.42 -3.90
N MET A 277 17.05 -1.84 -3.92
CA MET A 277 17.26 -0.49 -4.46
C MET A 277 16.97 -0.45 -5.97
N SER A 278 17.23 -1.53 -6.72
CA SER A 278 16.99 -1.70 -8.16
C SER A 278 15.49 -1.67 -8.54
N VAL A 279 14.61 -2.11 -7.63
CA VAL A 279 13.17 -2.21 -7.88
C VAL A 279 12.37 -1.07 -7.27
N LEU A 280 12.98 -0.21 -6.44
CA LEU A 280 12.28 0.87 -5.73
C LEU A 280 11.41 1.77 -6.63
N PRO A 281 11.84 2.21 -7.84
CA PRO A 281 10.98 2.98 -8.73
C PRO A 281 9.77 2.20 -9.24
N ILE A 282 9.97 0.91 -9.54
CA ILE A 282 8.90 0.02 -9.99
C ILE A 282 7.89 -0.13 -8.85
N SER A 283 8.38 -0.40 -7.63
CA SER A 283 7.54 -0.47 -6.44
C SER A 283 6.76 0.84 -6.22
N ALA A 284 7.38 2.01 -6.42
CA ALA A 284 6.71 3.30 -6.29
C ALA A 284 5.53 3.45 -7.26
N VAL A 285 5.72 3.09 -8.53
CA VAL A 285 4.67 3.12 -9.56
C VAL A 285 3.57 2.12 -9.21
N GLU A 286 3.91 0.88 -8.89
CA GLU A 286 2.94 -0.16 -8.53
C GLU A 286 2.11 0.20 -7.31
N ARG A 287 2.74 0.66 -6.22
CA ARG A 287 2.02 1.03 -4.98
C ARG A 287 1.09 2.22 -5.20
N THR A 288 1.50 3.16 -6.05
CA THR A 288 0.67 4.30 -6.46
C THR A 288 -0.54 3.84 -7.26
N LEU A 289 -0.34 2.95 -8.24
CA LEU A 289 -1.40 2.38 -9.05
C LEU A 289 -2.41 1.60 -8.19
N PHE A 290 -1.93 0.74 -7.29
CA PHE A 290 -2.77 -0.01 -6.36
C PHE A 290 -3.55 0.91 -5.44
N THR A 291 -2.94 1.99 -4.95
CA THR A 291 -3.62 2.99 -4.13
C THR A 291 -4.75 3.67 -4.90
N ALA A 292 -4.51 4.06 -6.15
CA ALA A 292 -5.52 4.69 -7.00
C ALA A 292 -6.72 3.73 -7.25
N ILE A 293 -6.45 2.48 -7.59
CA ILE A 293 -7.49 1.46 -7.82
C ILE A 293 -8.29 1.21 -6.54
N ALA A 294 -7.60 0.99 -5.40
CA ALA A 294 -8.22 0.79 -4.10
C ALA A 294 -9.14 1.96 -3.74
N THR A 295 -8.69 3.19 -3.97
CA THR A 295 -9.42 4.41 -3.68
C THR A 295 -10.70 4.49 -4.51
N ILE A 296 -10.61 4.28 -5.84
CA ILE A 296 -11.77 4.34 -6.74
C ILE A 296 -12.85 3.36 -6.28
N ILE A 297 -12.46 2.12 -5.99
CA ILE A 297 -13.39 1.07 -5.55
C ILE A 297 -13.97 1.40 -4.17
N ALA A 298 -13.14 1.78 -3.20
CA ALA A 298 -13.59 2.07 -1.84
C ALA A 298 -14.54 3.27 -1.77
N VAL A 299 -14.27 4.33 -2.53
CA VAL A 299 -15.12 5.52 -2.60
C VAL A 299 -16.50 5.21 -3.18
N ALA A 300 -16.59 4.30 -4.15
CA ALA A 300 -17.88 3.87 -4.70
C ALA A 300 -18.61 2.89 -3.77
N LEU A 301 -17.88 1.91 -3.22
CA LEU A 301 -18.46 0.79 -2.50
C LEU A 301 -18.92 1.17 -1.09
N LEU A 302 -18.11 1.92 -0.33
CA LEU A 302 -18.40 2.22 1.07
C LEU A 302 -19.74 2.98 1.26
N PRO A 303 -20.03 4.07 0.52
CA PRO A 303 -21.33 4.75 0.63
C PRO A 303 -22.50 3.89 0.16
N THR A 304 -22.29 3.10 -0.90
CA THR A 304 -23.33 2.21 -1.46
C THR A 304 -23.76 1.16 -0.46
N LEU A 305 -22.81 0.48 0.18
CA LEU A 305 -23.10 -0.52 1.21
C LEU A 305 -23.76 0.09 2.46
N ARG A 306 -23.39 1.33 2.83
CA ARG A 306 -24.04 2.08 3.92
C ARG A 306 -25.50 2.40 3.58
N ARG A 307 -25.76 2.91 2.37
CA ARG A 307 -27.12 3.23 1.90
C ARG A 307 -28.01 1.99 1.79
N ALA A 308 -27.44 0.86 1.39
CA ALA A 308 -28.14 -0.42 1.34
C ALA A 308 -28.40 -1.03 2.74
N GLY A 309 -27.92 -0.41 3.83
CA GLY A 309 -28.04 -0.97 5.18
C GLY A 309 -27.23 -2.26 5.40
N ILE A 310 -26.33 -2.60 4.48
CA ILE A 310 -25.49 -3.80 4.55
C ILE A 310 -24.43 -3.63 5.62
N ILE A 311 -23.81 -2.46 5.71
CA ILE A 311 -22.84 -2.16 6.76
C ILE A 311 -23.36 -1.07 7.68
N TYR A 312 -23.37 -1.36 8.98
CA TYR A 312 -23.70 -0.39 10.01
C TYR A 312 -22.50 -0.27 10.94
N ARG A 313 -21.68 0.77 10.77
CA ARG A 313 -20.82 1.18 11.88
C ARG A 313 -21.75 1.72 12.96
N LYS A 314 -21.95 0.92 14.01
CA LYS A 314 -22.53 1.40 15.27
C LYS A 314 -21.68 2.61 15.69
N SER A 315 -22.22 3.81 15.52
CA SER A 315 -21.78 4.93 16.33
C SER A 315 -22.23 4.59 17.75
N GLN A 316 -21.31 4.06 18.54
CA GLN A 316 -21.44 4.11 19.99
C GLN A 316 -20.72 5.36 20.46
#